data_AF-A0A9E0AUN7-F1
#
_entry.id   AF-A0A9E0AUN7-F1
#
_cell.length_a   1.000
_cell.length_b   1.000
_cell.length_c   1.000
_cell.angle_alpha   90.00
_cell.angle_beta   90.00
_cell.angle_gamma   90.00
#
_symmetry.space_group_name_H-M   'P 1'
#
loop_
_entity.id
_entity.type
_entity.pdbx_description
1 polymer ?
#
loop_
_entity_poly.entity_id
_entity_poly.type
_entity_poly.pdbx_seq_one_letter_code
_entity_poly.pdbx_strand_id
1 'polypeptide(L)'
;MFKRILNTYLIVFAVFFLCYSFLNWLLTTKTRLLKIDEDYSDFWVPIIIIYIPVYFILWPLLKNSSFKSNIKEGLVWAVFPFSIGIPTAFSQQFFKDISYQVINIDRPDEIGLHSNERFFKIKTYYVSSNDFSLYKERHVSGVRSKSLKVNNYYIATMYSDTVNQAFKVAYGVKYTASLNYGLLVRDEAKQKTREFNIESANEFSNYDFYNITFFERQMNSEDEVNFHAAWRNNNILKDSNDPIVLVPKNESFVKMLSRGRKVTIFSIIISLTLTIGLLYIFNHYRMKPNS
;
A
#
# COMPACT_ATOMS: atom_id res chain seq x y z
N MET A 1 -1.07 30.94 -25.31
CA MET A 1 -2.12 29.96 -24.91
C MET A 1 -1.54 28.70 -24.27
N PHE A 2 -0.64 27.98 -24.95
CA PHE A 2 0.04 26.78 -24.44
C PHE A 2 0.65 26.95 -23.04
N LYS A 3 1.48 28.00 -22.86
CA LYS A 3 2.09 28.34 -21.56
C LYS A 3 1.07 28.51 -20.43
N ARG A 4 -0.13 29.03 -20.73
CA ARG A 4 -1.20 29.22 -19.72
C ARG A 4 -1.78 27.88 -19.28
N ILE A 5 -2.01 26.96 -20.22
CA ILE A 5 -2.51 25.61 -19.92
C ILE A 5 -1.48 24.84 -19.09
N LEU A 6 -0.21 24.85 -19.52
CA LEU A 6 0.88 24.19 -18.79
C LEU A 6 1.04 24.74 -17.37
N ASN A 7 1.09 26.06 -17.20
CA ASN A 7 1.23 26.67 -15.88
C ASN A 7 0.05 26.32 -14.97
N THR A 8 -1.19 26.37 -15.50
CA THR A 8 -2.38 26.02 -14.71
C THR A 8 -2.36 24.54 -14.32
N TYR A 9 -1.95 23.66 -15.23
CA TYR A 9 -1.79 22.24 -14.96
C TYR A 9 -0.79 22.00 -13.81
N LEU A 10 0.39 22.62 -13.85
CA LEU A 10 1.40 22.47 -12.78
C LEU A 10 0.90 22.99 -11.43
N ILE A 11 0.13 24.10 -11.42
CA ILE A 11 -0.49 24.61 -10.21
C ILE A 11 -1.52 23.62 -9.67
N VAL A 12 -2.43 23.11 -10.51
CA VAL A 12 -3.43 22.12 -10.09
C VAL A 12 -2.76 20.85 -9.59
N PHE A 13 -1.70 20.38 -10.27
CA PHE A 13 -0.90 19.23 -9.83
C PHE A 13 -0.35 19.45 -8.43
N ALA A 14 0.40 20.55 -8.22
CA ALA A 14 1.06 20.82 -6.95
C ALA A 14 0.07 21.05 -5.80
N VAL A 15 -0.96 21.87 -6.04
CA VAL A 15 -2.00 22.17 -5.04
C VAL A 15 -2.76 20.90 -4.68
N PHE A 16 -3.21 20.12 -5.66
CA PHE A 16 -3.94 18.89 -5.38
C PHE A 16 -3.07 17.89 -4.64
N PHE A 17 -1.84 17.66 -5.10
CA PHE A 17 -0.92 16.73 -4.46
C PHE A 17 -0.70 17.09 -2.98
N LEU A 18 -0.42 18.35 -2.68
CA LEU A 18 -0.18 18.82 -1.31
C LEU A 18 -1.46 18.81 -0.46
N CYS A 19 -2.55 19.38 -0.96
CA CYS A 19 -3.82 19.45 -0.23
C CYS A 19 -4.38 18.06 0.05
N TYR A 20 -4.34 17.15 -0.94
CA TYR A 20 -4.80 15.78 -0.76
C TYR A 20 -3.98 15.07 0.30
N SER A 21 -2.64 15.11 0.18
CA SER A 21 -1.75 14.41 1.11
C SER A 21 -1.89 14.95 2.53
N PHE A 22 -2.03 16.26 2.68
CA PHE A 22 -2.29 16.89 3.98
C PHE A 22 -3.65 16.49 4.57
N LEU A 23 -4.72 16.54 3.77
CA LEU A 23 -6.07 16.18 4.23
C LEU A 23 -6.18 14.69 4.56
N ASN A 24 -5.61 13.82 3.74
CA ASN A 24 -5.58 12.38 4.01
C ASN A 24 -4.84 12.12 5.33
N TRP A 25 -3.62 12.65 5.47
CA TRP A 25 -2.87 12.55 6.73
C TRP A 25 -3.68 13.06 7.94
N LEU A 26 -4.30 14.23 7.84
CA LEU A 26 -5.06 14.82 8.93
C LEU A 26 -6.28 13.96 9.32
N LEU A 27 -7.05 13.52 8.34
CA LEU A 27 -8.35 12.85 8.55
C LEU A 27 -8.22 11.36 8.86
N THR A 28 -7.28 10.65 8.23
CA THR A 28 -7.12 9.19 8.40
C THR A 28 -6.05 8.86 9.43
N THR A 29 -4.90 9.52 9.36
CA THR A 29 -3.74 9.17 10.21
C THR A 29 -3.80 9.85 11.56
N LYS A 30 -3.97 11.18 11.58
CA LYS A 30 -3.87 11.97 12.82
C LYS A 30 -5.13 11.91 13.67
N THR A 31 -6.29 12.13 13.05
CA THR A 31 -7.57 12.23 13.79
C THR A 31 -8.37 10.93 13.79
N ARG A 32 -8.05 9.98 12.89
CA ARG A 32 -8.79 8.71 12.69
C ARG A 32 -10.31 8.91 12.59
N LEU A 33 -10.75 10.09 12.14
CA LEU A 33 -12.17 10.44 11.99
C LEU A 33 -12.82 9.58 10.90
N LEU A 34 -12.05 9.29 9.85
CA LEU A 34 -12.46 8.45 8.74
C LEU A 34 -11.84 7.05 8.90
N LYS A 35 -12.65 6.09 9.35
CA LYS A 35 -12.32 4.66 9.30
C LYS A 35 -12.56 4.13 7.88
N ILE A 36 -11.84 4.68 6.92
CA ILE A 36 -11.84 4.21 5.54
C ILE A 36 -10.70 3.22 5.41
N ASP A 37 -10.96 2.12 4.71
CA ASP A 37 -9.95 1.16 4.32
C ASP A 37 -8.76 1.86 3.63
N GLU A 38 -7.55 1.46 4.00
CA GLU A 38 -6.33 2.14 3.55
C GLU A 38 -6.21 2.12 2.02
N ASP A 39 -6.60 1.04 1.35
CA ASP A 39 -6.52 0.93 -0.11
C ASP A 39 -7.46 1.91 -0.81
N TYR A 40 -8.66 2.13 -0.25
CA TYR A 40 -9.59 3.09 -0.80
C TYR A 40 -9.09 4.53 -0.63
N SER A 41 -8.67 4.87 0.59
CA SER A 41 -8.19 6.22 0.91
C SER A 41 -6.87 6.57 0.21
N ASP A 42 -5.98 5.61 0.02
CA ASP A 42 -4.67 5.88 -0.58
C ASP A 42 -4.68 5.78 -2.09
N PHE A 43 -5.45 4.85 -2.67
CA PHE A 43 -5.40 4.59 -4.10
C PHE A 43 -6.59 5.15 -4.87
N TRP A 44 -7.83 4.83 -4.47
CA TRP A 44 -9.02 5.12 -5.26
C TRP A 44 -9.51 6.56 -5.13
N VAL A 45 -9.60 7.06 -3.89
CA VAL A 45 -10.10 8.42 -3.62
C VAL A 45 -9.31 9.51 -4.38
N PRO A 46 -7.95 9.55 -4.39
CA PRO A 46 -7.24 10.62 -5.11
C PRO A 46 -7.47 10.56 -6.62
N ILE A 47 -7.67 9.36 -7.20
CA ILE A 47 -7.93 9.16 -8.63
C ILE A 47 -9.34 9.63 -9.01
N ILE A 48 -10.33 9.47 -8.13
CA ILE A 48 -11.70 9.89 -8.41
C ILE A 48 -11.88 11.39 -8.16
N ILE A 49 -11.39 11.90 -7.03
CA ILE A 49 -11.64 13.28 -6.60
C ILE A 49 -10.93 14.32 -7.48
N ILE A 50 -9.83 13.94 -8.16
CA ILE A 50 -9.10 14.83 -9.07
C ILE A 50 -9.92 15.25 -10.30
N TYR A 51 -10.94 14.50 -10.69
CA TYR A 51 -11.79 14.89 -11.83
C TYR A 51 -12.50 16.23 -11.59
N ILE A 52 -12.81 16.57 -10.33
CA ILE A 52 -13.47 17.83 -9.96
C ILE A 52 -12.60 19.03 -10.34
N PRO A 53 -11.37 19.23 -9.79
CA PRO A 53 -10.55 20.38 -10.15
C PRO A 53 -10.12 20.36 -11.62
N VAL A 54 -9.92 19.19 -12.25
CA VAL A 54 -9.63 19.11 -13.69
C VAL A 54 -10.80 19.67 -14.52
N TYR A 55 -12.03 19.28 -14.19
CA TYR A 55 -13.22 19.74 -14.89
C TYR A 55 -13.52 21.22 -14.65
N PHE A 56 -13.34 21.75 -13.44
CA PHE A 56 -13.66 23.17 -13.19
C PHE A 56 -12.54 24.13 -13.59
N ILE A 57 -11.27 23.71 -13.55
CA ILE A 57 -10.12 24.62 -13.75
C ILE A 57 -9.48 24.44 -15.14
N LEU A 58 -9.22 23.19 -15.56
CA LEU A 58 -8.48 22.92 -16.80
C LEU A 58 -9.39 22.87 -18.03
N TRP A 59 -10.63 22.38 -17.89
CA TRP A 59 -11.58 22.32 -19.01
C TRP A 59 -11.91 23.69 -19.62
N PRO A 60 -12.20 24.77 -18.87
CA PRO A 60 -12.49 26.07 -19.49
C PRO A 60 -11.32 26.60 -20.33
N LEU A 61 -10.09 26.32 -19.90
CA LEU A 61 -8.88 26.68 -20.63
C LEU A 61 -8.71 25.88 -21.92
N LEU A 62 -9.03 24.59 -21.88
CA LEU A 62 -9.02 23.71 -23.04
C LEU A 62 -10.18 23.99 -23.99
N LYS A 63 -11.36 24.41 -23.52
CA LYS A 63 -12.48 24.77 -24.38
C LYS A 63 -12.11 25.92 -25.32
N ASN A 64 -11.49 26.95 -24.76
CA ASN A 64 -10.97 28.12 -25.51
C ASN A 64 -9.72 27.77 -26.35
N SER A 65 -9.17 26.59 -26.10
CA SER A 65 -8.25 25.80 -26.90
C SER A 65 -8.31 25.89 -28.42
N SER A 66 -7.18 25.98 -29.12
CA SER A 66 -7.10 25.60 -30.54
C SER A 66 -6.94 24.09 -30.78
N PHE A 67 -6.93 23.26 -29.74
CA PHE A 67 -6.83 21.81 -29.90
C PHE A 67 -8.06 21.23 -30.62
N LYS A 68 -7.93 20.05 -31.24
CA LYS A 68 -9.09 19.31 -31.79
C LYS A 68 -9.98 18.79 -30.65
N SER A 69 -11.30 18.66 -30.87
CA SER A 69 -12.25 18.23 -29.81
C SER A 69 -11.82 16.92 -29.13
N ASN A 70 -11.49 15.91 -29.93
CA ASN A 70 -11.08 14.60 -29.42
C ASN A 70 -9.82 14.68 -28.52
N ILE A 71 -8.89 15.59 -28.83
CA ILE A 71 -7.68 15.81 -28.01
C ILE A 71 -8.05 16.52 -26.70
N LYS A 72 -8.96 17.52 -26.75
CA LYS A 72 -9.44 18.20 -25.54
C LYS A 72 -10.10 17.23 -24.58
N GLU A 73 -10.96 16.37 -25.10
CA GLU A 73 -11.65 15.33 -24.32
C GLU A 73 -10.66 14.33 -23.72
N GLY A 74 -9.70 13.82 -24.51
CA GLY A 74 -8.66 12.93 -23.98
C GLY A 74 -7.78 13.57 -22.91
N LEU A 75 -7.46 14.86 -23.04
CA LEU A 75 -6.70 15.58 -22.01
C LEU A 75 -7.46 15.73 -20.69
N VAL A 76 -8.76 16.05 -20.74
CA VAL A 76 -9.60 16.25 -19.54
C VAL A 76 -9.99 14.94 -18.88
N TRP A 77 -10.34 13.93 -19.66
CA TRP A 77 -10.92 12.70 -19.10
C TRP A 77 -9.88 11.60 -18.83
N ALA A 78 -8.67 11.72 -19.37
CA ALA A 78 -7.62 10.72 -19.15
C ALA A 78 -6.30 11.35 -18.71
N VAL A 79 -5.68 12.19 -19.54
CA VAL A 79 -4.29 12.60 -19.31
C VAL A 79 -4.13 13.39 -18.01
N PHE A 80 -4.92 14.45 -17.80
CA PHE A 80 -4.78 15.27 -16.59
C PHE A 80 -5.16 14.51 -15.30
N PRO A 81 -6.33 13.85 -15.21
CA PRO A 81 -6.71 13.11 -14.01
C PRO A 81 -5.69 12.03 -13.66
N PHE A 82 -5.24 11.21 -14.61
CA PHE A 82 -4.28 10.16 -14.32
C PHE A 82 -2.90 10.70 -13.99
N SER A 83 -2.47 11.77 -14.68
CA SER A 83 -1.17 12.38 -14.40
C SER A 83 -1.10 12.96 -12.98
N ILE A 84 -2.19 13.48 -12.43
CA ILE A 84 -2.17 14.04 -11.07
C ILE A 84 -2.54 12.96 -10.04
N GLY A 85 -3.56 12.16 -10.33
CA GLY A 85 -4.11 11.15 -9.43
C GLY A 85 -3.15 10.00 -9.15
N ILE A 86 -2.47 9.46 -10.17
CA ILE A 86 -1.57 8.30 -9.97
C ILE A 86 -0.39 8.64 -9.05
N PRO A 87 0.40 9.71 -9.29
CA PRO A 87 1.49 10.06 -8.37
C PRO A 87 0.99 10.43 -6.97
N THR A 88 -0.18 11.08 -6.89
CA THR A 88 -0.79 11.38 -5.59
C THR A 88 -1.10 10.08 -4.84
N ALA A 89 -1.70 9.08 -5.49
CA ALA A 89 -1.99 7.78 -4.91
C ALA A 89 -0.73 7.07 -4.38
N PHE A 90 0.30 6.93 -5.23
CA PHE A 90 1.56 6.28 -4.84
C PHE A 90 2.30 6.99 -3.70
N SER A 91 2.08 8.29 -3.54
CA SER A 91 2.73 9.06 -2.48
C SER A 91 2.07 8.92 -1.10
N GLN A 92 0.81 8.46 -1.03
CA GLN A 92 0.06 8.42 0.24
C GLN A 92 0.71 7.50 1.26
N GLN A 93 1.15 6.31 0.84
CA GLN A 93 1.85 5.36 1.71
C GLN A 93 3.12 5.99 2.31
N PHE A 94 3.90 6.71 1.49
CA PHE A 94 5.10 7.38 1.97
C PHE A 94 4.79 8.47 3.00
N PHE A 95 3.77 9.30 2.77
CA PHE A 95 3.36 10.33 3.73
C PHE A 95 2.84 9.76 5.06
N LYS A 96 2.15 8.62 5.01
CA LYS A 96 1.76 7.87 6.21
C LYS A 96 2.99 7.37 6.96
N ASP A 97 3.91 6.70 6.28
CA ASP A 97 5.07 6.08 6.93
C ASP A 97 6.01 7.10 7.60
N ILE A 98 6.25 8.27 6.97
CA ILE A 98 7.09 9.32 7.58
C ILE A 98 6.44 10.01 8.78
N SER A 99 5.13 9.85 8.95
CA SER A 99 4.39 10.45 10.07
C SER A 99 4.58 9.69 11.37
N TYR A 100 5.03 8.43 11.29
CA TYR A 100 5.29 7.59 12.44
C TYR A 100 6.78 7.55 12.76
N GLN A 101 7.08 7.39 14.04
CA GLN A 101 8.44 7.14 14.53
C GLN A 101 8.56 5.69 15.01
N VAL A 102 9.79 5.19 15.08
CA VAL A 102 10.06 3.89 15.71
C VAL A 102 10.15 4.10 17.22
N ILE A 103 9.21 3.52 17.96
CA ILE A 103 9.16 3.61 19.42
C ILE A 103 9.91 2.44 20.02
N ASN A 104 10.81 2.72 20.95
CA ASN A 104 11.47 1.68 21.73
C ASN A 104 10.61 1.34 22.95
N ILE A 105 10.24 0.07 23.08
CA ILE A 105 9.52 -0.47 24.22
C ILE A 105 10.29 -1.66 24.79
N ASP A 106 10.15 -1.90 26.09
CA ASP A 106 10.89 -2.99 26.72
C ASP A 106 10.20 -4.34 26.46
N ARG A 107 8.85 -4.36 26.47
CA ARG A 107 8.03 -5.57 26.40
C ARG A 107 6.83 -5.41 25.46
N PRO A 108 6.33 -6.50 24.85
CA PRO A 108 5.14 -6.48 23.99
C PRO A 108 3.89 -5.88 24.65
N ASP A 109 3.67 -6.09 25.95
CA ASP A 109 2.45 -5.57 26.61
C ASP A 109 2.35 -4.03 26.61
N GLU A 110 3.47 -3.33 26.49
CA GLU A 110 3.52 -1.86 26.44
C GLU A 110 2.92 -1.29 25.15
N ILE A 111 2.73 -2.10 24.11
CA ILE A 111 2.12 -1.67 22.84
C ILE A 111 0.71 -1.11 23.06
N GLY A 112 -0.02 -1.65 24.04
CA GLY A 112 -1.34 -1.15 24.41
C GLY A 112 -1.33 0.32 24.85
N LEU A 113 -0.22 0.81 25.40
CA LEU A 113 -0.02 2.21 25.81
C LEU A 113 0.23 3.13 24.61
N HIS A 114 0.63 2.56 23.46
CA HIS A 114 0.98 3.27 22.23
C HIS A 114 -0.01 2.93 21.11
N SER A 115 -1.31 3.04 21.39
CA SER A 115 -2.40 2.63 20.48
C SER A 115 -2.43 3.38 19.13
N ASN A 116 -1.78 4.54 19.06
CA ASN A 116 -1.70 5.37 17.86
C ASN A 116 -0.42 5.16 17.05
N GLU A 117 0.45 4.25 17.46
CA GLU A 117 1.80 4.12 16.90
C GLU A 117 1.92 2.83 16.10
N ARG A 118 2.73 2.89 15.04
CA ARG A 118 2.81 1.82 14.03
C ARG A 118 4.11 1.03 14.11
N PHE A 119 5.22 1.68 14.44
CA PHE A 119 6.55 1.04 14.38
C PHE A 119 7.16 0.92 15.77
N PHE A 120 7.60 -0.29 16.12
CA PHE A 120 8.10 -0.61 17.46
C PHE A 120 9.43 -1.34 17.40
N LYS A 121 10.33 -1.02 18.31
CA LYS A 121 11.50 -1.84 18.61
C LYS A 121 11.32 -2.41 20.01
N ILE A 122 11.25 -3.73 20.09
CA ILE A 122 10.98 -4.44 21.35
C ILE A 122 12.28 -5.04 21.85
N LYS A 123 12.65 -4.73 23.09
CA LYS A 123 13.91 -5.19 23.68
C LYS A 123 13.89 -6.67 24.04
N THR A 124 12.80 -7.13 24.66
CA THR A 124 12.68 -8.51 25.13
C THR A 124 11.27 -9.01 24.87
N TYR A 125 11.19 -10.14 24.18
CA TYR A 125 9.97 -10.85 23.89
C TYR A 125 10.31 -12.33 23.69
N TYR A 126 9.30 -13.19 23.85
CA TYR A 126 9.42 -14.62 23.64
C TYR A 126 8.35 -15.06 22.66
N VAL A 127 8.70 -15.94 21.73
CA VAL A 127 7.77 -16.49 20.75
C VAL A 127 7.68 -17.99 20.95
N SER A 128 6.46 -18.53 21.04
CA SER A 128 6.27 -19.99 21.00
C SER A 128 6.19 -20.44 19.55
N SER A 129 7.27 -21.05 19.05
CA SER A 129 7.30 -21.64 17.70
C SER A 129 6.44 -22.90 17.58
N ASN A 130 5.97 -23.48 18.69
CA ASN A 130 5.15 -24.70 18.67
C ASN A 130 3.64 -24.39 18.59
N ASP A 131 3.23 -23.17 18.97
CA ASP A 131 1.83 -22.76 19.04
C ASP A 131 1.43 -21.82 17.90
N PHE A 132 2.02 -22.01 16.71
CA PHE A 132 1.66 -21.22 15.55
C PHE A 132 0.41 -21.75 14.84
N SER A 133 -0.28 -20.87 14.14
CA SER A 133 -1.36 -21.22 13.22
C SER A 133 -1.16 -20.58 11.85
N LEU A 134 -1.89 -21.11 10.87
CA LEU A 134 -1.75 -20.75 9.46
C LEU A 134 -3.12 -20.43 8.85
N TYR A 135 -3.17 -19.34 8.10
CA TYR A 135 -4.22 -19.05 7.15
C TYR A 135 -3.65 -18.95 5.74
N LYS A 136 -4.29 -19.63 4.79
CA LYS A 136 -3.88 -19.63 3.39
C LYS A 136 -4.92 -18.88 2.58
N GLU A 137 -4.48 -17.80 1.95
CA GLU A 137 -5.31 -17.00 1.08
C GLU A 137 -4.86 -17.22 -0.37
N ARG A 138 -5.84 -17.32 -1.27
CA ARG A 138 -5.59 -17.36 -2.71
C ARG A 138 -6.42 -16.29 -3.37
N HIS A 139 -5.73 -15.34 -3.99
CA HIS A 139 -6.34 -14.25 -4.72
C HIS A 139 -6.03 -14.41 -6.20
N VAL A 140 -7.06 -14.50 -7.04
CA VAL A 140 -6.92 -14.56 -8.49
C VAL A 140 -7.13 -13.15 -9.04
N SER A 141 -6.12 -12.60 -9.68
CA SER A 141 -6.11 -11.24 -10.22
C SER A 141 -5.77 -11.20 -11.72
N GLY A 142 -5.97 -10.02 -12.33
CA GLY A 142 -5.62 -9.75 -13.74
C GLY A 142 -6.77 -9.96 -14.73
N VAL A 143 -6.65 -9.30 -15.89
CA VAL A 143 -7.62 -9.43 -16.99
C VAL A 143 -7.62 -10.88 -17.49
N ARG A 144 -8.77 -11.55 -17.40
CA ARG A 144 -8.99 -13.00 -17.64
C ARG A 144 -8.32 -13.93 -16.61
N SER A 145 -8.13 -13.50 -15.36
CA SER A 145 -7.69 -14.37 -14.25
C SER A 145 -6.31 -15.01 -14.46
N LYS A 146 -5.37 -14.24 -15.05
CA LYS A 146 -4.06 -14.77 -15.47
C LYS A 146 -3.00 -14.78 -14.37
N SER A 147 -3.22 -14.14 -13.23
CA SER A 147 -2.29 -14.20 -12.09
C SER A 147 -2.98 -14.79 -10.87
N LEU A 148 -2.34 -15.76 -10.24
CA LEU A 148 -2.72 -16.32 -8.96
C LEU A 148 -1.70 -15.84 -7.93
N LYS A 149 -2.15 -15.04 -6.98
CA LYS A 149 -1.38 -14.68 -5.79
C LYS A 149 -1.75 -15.65 -4.68
N VAL A 150 -0.75 -16.29 -4.09
CA VAL A 150 -0.92 -17.19 -2.95
C VAL A 150 -0.20 -16.56 -1.77
N ASN A 151 -0.93 -16.37 -0.67
CA ASN A 151 -0.40 -15.81 0.56
C ASN A 151 -0.56 -16.84 1.69
N ASN A 152 0.50 -17.05 2.45
CA ASN A 152 0.48 -17.86 3.67
C ASN A 152 0.76 -16.94 4.86
N TYR A 153 -0.23 -16.78 5.73
CA TYR A 153 -0.17 -15.96 6.94
C TYR A 153 0.04 -16.88 8.14
N TYR A 154 1.24 -16.87 8.67
CA TYR A 154 1.60 -17.56 9.90
C TYR A 154 1.48 -16.59 11.06
N ILE A 155 0.93 -17.05 12.17
CA ILE A 155 0.83 -16.27 13.40
C ILE A 155 1.27 -17.12 14.58
N ALA A 156 2.11 -16.54 15.43
CA ALA A 156 2.58 -17.14 16.66
C ALA A 156 2.30 -16.22 17.85
N THR A 157 2.17 -16.79 19.03
CA THR A 157 1.97 -16.01 20.26
C THR A 157 3.27 -15.34 20.68
N MET A 158 3.16 -14.08 21.11
CA MET A 158 4.28 -13.30 21.62
C MET A 158 4.04 -12.97 23.09
N TYR A 159 5.03 -13.21 23.94
CA TYR A 159 4.96 -13.01 25.39
C TYR A 159 6.00 -12.00 25.88
N SER A 160 5.64 -11.27 26.94
CA SER A 160 6.55 -10.39 27.67
C SER A 160 7.46 -11.14 28.63
N ASP A 161 6.98 -12.25 29.18
CA ASP A 161 7.76 -13.13 30.06
C ASP A 161 7.34 -14.59 29.85
N THR A 162 8.10 -15.51 30.43
CA THR A 162 7.89 -16.96 30.29
C THR A 162 6.92 -17.53 31.34
N VAL A 163 6.43 -16.71 32.27
CA VAL A 163 5.67 -17.15 33.46
C VAL A 163 4.18 -16.82 33.31
N ASN A 164 3.86 -15.67 32.75
CA ASN A 164 2.51 -15.14 32.59
C ASN A 164 2.17 -15.05 31.10
N GLN A 165 1.65 -16.14 30.55
CA GLN A 165 1.34 -16.33 29.14
C GLN A 165 0.02 -15.69 28.71
N ALA A 166 -0.27 -14.46 29.17
CA ALA A 166 -1.46 -13.74 28.74
C ALA A 166 -1.30 -13.22 27.30
N PHE A 167 -2.16 -13.69 26.39
CA PHE A 167 -2.04 -13.42 24.96
C PHE A 167 -2.72 -12.10 24.57
N LYS A 168 -1.94 -11.05 24.33
CA LYS A 168 -2.44 -9.77 23.78
C LYS A 168 -1.77 -9.35 22.49
N VAL A 169 -0.60 -9.91 22.21
CA VAL A 169 0.25 -9.55 21.08
C VAL A 169 0.66 -10.81 20.35
N ALA A 170 0.67 -10.74 19.02
CA ALA A 170 1.02 -11.85 18.17
C ALA A 170 2.09 -11.47 17.16
N TYR A 171 2.90 -12.46 16.78
CA TYR A 171 3.94 -12.38 15.79
C TYR A 171 3.40 -12.86 14.45
N GLY A 172 3.26 -11.98 13.46
CA GLY A 172 2.76 -12.29 12.13
C GLY A 172 3.87 -12.41 11.10
N VAL A 173 3.95 -13.55 10.40
CA VAL A 173 4.85 -13.76 9.25
C VAL A 173 4.02 -14.04 8.01
N LYS A 174 4.30 -13.31 6.92
CA LYS A 174 3.62 -13.49 5.64
C LYS A 174 4.60 -13.91 4.57
N TYR A 175 4.26 -14.99 3.86
CA TYR A 175 4.91 -15.39 2.63
C TYR A 175 3.96 -15.17 1.46
N THR A 176 4.47 -14.65 0.34
CA THR A 176 3.69 -14.37 -0.86
C THR A 176 4.38 -14.93 -2.10
N ALA A 177 3.64 -15.68 -2.90
CA ALA A 177 4.04 -16.09 -4.24
C ALA A 177 3.08 -15.54 -5.30
N SER A 178 3.62 -15.11 -6.44
CA SER A 178 2.85 -14.74 -7.63
C SER A 178 3.09 -15.76 -8.72
N LEU A 179 2.03 -16.46 -9.12
CA LEU A 179 2.05 -17.51 -10.13
C LEU A 179 1.29 -17.04 -11.38
N ASN A 180 1.83 -17.32 -12.57
CA ASN A 180 1.16 -16.99 -13.83
C ASN A 180 0.10 -18.04 -14.16
N TYR A 181 -1.10 -17.88 -13.62
CA TYR A 181 -2.22 -18.80 -13.81
C TYR A 181 -2.66 -18.97 -15.27
N GLY A 182 -2.45 -17.96 -16.13
CA GLY A 182 -2.88 -18.00 -17.53
C GLY A 182 -2.02 -18.84 -18.48
N LEU A 183 -0.77 -19.11 -18.12
CA LEU A 183 0.16 -19.95 -18.89
C LEU A 183 0.29 -21.39 -18.33
N LEU A 184 -0.12 -21.59 -17.09
CA LEU A 184 -0.06 -22.89 -16.42
C LEU A 184 -1.31 -23.70 -16.78
N VAL A 185 -1.14 -24.98 -17.10
CA VAL A 185 -2.27 -25.92 -17.08
C VAL A 185 -2.80 -25.98 -15.64
N ARG A 186 -4.12 -26.14 -15.45
CA ARG A 186 -4.78 -26.10 -14.12
C ARG A 186 -4.05 -26.97 -13.07
N ASP A 187 -3.49 -28.11 -13.47
CA ASP A 187 -2.76 -29.02 -12.59
C ASP A 187 -1.37 -28.49 -12.20
N GLU A 188 -0.68 -27.78 -13.10
CA GLU A 188 0.63 -27.16 -12.82
C GLU A 188 0.50 -26.01 -11.81
N ALA A 189 -0.57 -25.20 -11.90
CA ALA A 189 -0.85 -24.16 -10.90
C ALA A 189 -1.11 -24.75 -9.50
N LYS A 190 -1.82 -25.88 -9.43
CA LYS A 190 -2.07 -26.61 -8.18
C LYS A 190 -0.78 -27.19 -7.61
N GLN A 191 0.10 -27.73 -8.46
CA GLN A 191 1.40 -28.24 -8.07
C GLN A 191 2.29 -27.11 -7.52
N LYS A 192 2.47 -26.00 -8.26
CA LYS A 192 3.28 -24.85 -7.81
C LYS A 192 2.76 -24.24 -6.51
N THR A 193 1.44 -24.21 -6.31
CA THR A 193 0.84 -23.79 -5.05
C THR A 193 1.21 -24.73 -3.90
N ARG A 194 1.26 -26.05 -4.15
CA ARG A 194 1.68 -27.04 -3.14
C ARG A 194 3.16 -26.91 -2.82
N GLU A 195 4.00 -26.75 -3.83
CA GLU A 195 5.45 -26.51 -3.68
C GLU A 195 5.71 -25.27 -2.82
N PHE A 196 5.08 -24.14 -3.16
CA PHE A 196 5.17 -22.92 -2.35
C PHE A 196 4.70 -23.11 -0.90
N ASN A 197 3.62 -23.87 -0.67
CA ASN A 197 3.16 -24.16 0.68
C ASN A 197 4.14 -25.00 1.50
N ILE A 198 4.88 -25.92 0.85
CA ILE A 198 5.92 -26.73 1.50
C ILE A 198 7.14 -25.86 1.78
N GLU A 199 7.57 -25.06 0.80
CA GLU A 199 8.70 -24.13 0.92
C GLU A 199 8.48 -23.14 2.06
N SER A 200 7.35 -22.42 2.06
CA SER A 200 7.02 -21.47 3.14
C SER A 200 6.90 -22.13 4.52
N ALA A 201 6.40 -23.37 4.61
CA ALA A 201 6.37 -24.09 5.88
C ALA A 201 7.78 -24.46 6.38
N ASN A 202 8.66 -24.88 5.47
CA ASN A 202 10.06 -25.16 5.79
C ASN A 202 10.82 -23.90 6.18
N GLU A 203 10.60 -22.79 5.47
CA GLU A 203 11.17 -21.49 5.82
C GLU A 203 10.68 -21.00 7.18
N PHE A 204 9.38 -21.11 7.46
CA PHE A 204 8.81 -20.72 8.75
C PHE A 204 9.36 -21.59 9.90
N SER A 205 9.54 -22.90 9.68
CA SER A 205 10.06 -23.81 10.71
C SER A 205 11.50 -23.51 11.11
N ASN A 206 12.28 -22.90 10.20
CA ASN A 206 13.66 -22.47 10.46
C ASN A 206 13.77 -20.95 10.67
N TYR A 207 12.64 -20.27 10.89
CA TYR A 207 12.59 -18.82 10.96
C TYR A 207 13.23 -18.31 12.26
N ASP A 208 14.15 -17.35 12.11
CA ASP A 208 14.76 -16.67 13.25
C ASP A 208 13.83 -15.56 13.74
N PHE A 209 13.09 -15.85 14.81
CA PHE A 209 12.18 -14.90 15.45
C PHE A 209 12.88 -13.76 16.19
N TYR A 210 14.21 -13.74 16.30
CA TYR A 210 14.94 -12.77 17.14
C TYR A 210 15.82 -11.81 16.33
N ASN A 211 16.13 -12.13 15.08
CA ASN A 211 16.89 -11.25 14.19
C ASN A 211 15.98 -10.23 13.49
N ILE A 212 15.53 -9.23 14.24
CA ILE A 212 14.56 -8.22 13.78
C ILE A 212 15.10 -6.81 14.04
N THR A 213 14.90 -5.90 13.08
CA THR A 213 15.27 -4.49 13.26
C THR A 213 14.17 -3.71 13.98
N PHE A 214 12.93 -3.86 13.53
CA PHE A 214 11.73 -3.30 14.16
C PHE A 214 10.49 -4.10 13.75
N PHE A 215 9.38 -3.89 14.43
CA PHE A 215 8.07 -4.43 14.13
C PHE A 215 7.16 -3.35 13.56
N GLU A 216 6.34 -3.74 12.59
CA GLU A 216 5.23 -2.96 12.08
C GLU A 216 3.93 -3.56 12.61
N ARG A 217 3.17 -2.76 13.36
CA ARG A 217 1.78 -3.06 13.69
C ARG A 217 0.92 -2.94 12.44
N GLN A 218 0.20 -3.99 12.09
CA GLN A 218 -0.81 -3.91 11.04
C GLN A 218 -1.98 -3.06 11.53
N MET A 219 -2.44 -2.12 10.70
CA MET A 219 -3.56 -1.23 11.01
C MET A 219 -4.52 -1.21 9.82
N ASN A 220 -5.75 -1.66 10.04
CA ASN A 220 -6.87 -1.64 9.10
C ASN A 220 -6.53 -2.07 7.66
N SER A 221 -5.83 -3.20 7.50
CA SER A 221 -5.41 -3.73 6.20
C SER A 221 -5.99 -5.12 5.91
N GLU A 222 -6.01 -5.52 4.63
CA GLU A 222 -6.32 -6.91 4.22
C GLU A 222 -5.42 -7.92 4.97
N ASP A 223 -4.17 -7.54 5.22
CA ASP A 223 -3.22 -8.37 5.96
C ASP A 223 -3.63 -8.56 7.42
N GLU A 224 -4.14 -7.51 8.10
CA GLU A 224 -4.66 -7.63 9.47
C GLU A 224 -5.82 -8.62 9.55
N VAL A 225 -6.78 -8.54 8.62
CA VAL A 225 -7.92 -9.46 8.55
C VAL A 225 -7.44 -10.91 8.39
N ASN A 226 -6.48 -11.14 7.51
CA ASN A 226 -5.93 -12.46 7.24
C ASN A 226 -5.08 -13.02 8.41
N PHE A 227 -4.34 -12.17 9.12
CA PHE A 227 -3.65 -12.58 10.34
C PHE A 227 -4.63 -12.92 11.47
N HIS A 228 -5.73 -12.18 11.63
CA HIS A 228 -6.79 -12.57 12.57
C HIS A 228 -7.49 -13.87 12.17
N ALA A 229 -7.67 -14.11 10.87
CA ALA A 229 -8.15 -15.41 10.39
C ALA A 229 -7.15 -16.53 10.76
N ALA A 230 -5.85 -16.30 10.66
CA ALA A 230 -4.83 -17.24 11.14
C ALA A 230 -4.93 -17.44 12.65
N TRP A 231 -5.13 -16.39 13.44
CA TRP A 231 -5.24 -16.46 14.90
C TRP A 231 -6.39 -17.37 15.33
N ARG A 232 -7.57 -17.18 14.73
CA ARG A 232 -8.78 -17.93 15.04
C ARG A 232 -8.72 -19.39 14.62
N ASN A 233 -7.82 -19.76 13.69
CA ASN A 233 -7.55 -21.15 13.32
C ASN A 233 -6.75 -21.92 14.38
N ASN A 234 -6.18 -21.25 15.38
CA ASN A 234 -5.45 -21.90 16.45
C ASN A 234 -6.41 -22.51 17.49
N ASN A 235 -6.36 -23.82 17.70
CA ASN A 235 -7.26 -24.52 18.63
C ASN A 235 -7.14 -24.04 20.08
N ILE A 236 -5.98 -23.50 20.48
CA ILE A 236 -5.72 -22.98 21.82
C ILE A 236 -6.24 -21.53 21.96
N LEU A 237 -6.25 -20.77 20.86
CA LEU A 237 -6.49 -19.32 20.87
C LEU A 237 -7.85 -18.92 20.30
N LYS A 238 -8.60 -19.85 19.69
CA LYS A 238 -9.88 -19.58 19.00
C LYS A 238 -10.93 -18.84 19.83
N ASP A 239 -10.90 -18.99 21.15
CA ASP A 239 -11.88 -18.40 22.08
C ASP A 239 -11.34 -17.09 22.72
N SER A 240 -10.13 -16.67 22.36
CA SER A 240 -9.52 -15.42 22.81
C SER A 240 -9.87 -14.25 21.88
N ASN A 241 -9.82 -13.03 22.41
CA ASN A 241 -9.96 -11.82 21.60
C ASN A 241 -8.84 -11.74 20.56
N ASP A 242 -9.13 -11.06 19.44
CA ASP A 242 -8.13 -10.82 18.40
C ASP A 242 -6.91 -10.06 18.99
N PRO A 243 -5.68 -10.52 18.69
CA PRO A 243 -4.45 -9.97 19.27
C PRO A 243 -4.00 -8.73 18.49
N ILE A 244 -3.13 -7.92 19.08
CA ILE A 244 -2.37 -6.93 18.30
C ILE A 244 -1.33 -7.69 17.48
N VAL A 245 -1.44 -7.64 16.16
CA VAL A 245 -0.50 -8.34 15.26
C VAL A 245 0.69 -7.45 14.92
N LEU A 246 1.89 -7.96 15.18
CA LEU A 246 3.16 -7.35 14.81
C LEU A 246 3.86 -8.14 13.72
N VAL A 247 4.22 -7.45 12.65
CA VAL A 247 4.96 -8.02 11.53
C VAL A 247 6.42 -7.57 11.60
N PRO A 248 7.39 -8.49 11.60
CA PRO A 248 8.80 -8.14 11.71
C PRO A 248 9.32 -7.49 10.42
N LYS A 249 10.24 -6.55 10.58
CA LYS A 249 10.99 -5.91 9.49
C LYS A 249 12.49 -6.03 9.78
N ASN A 250 13.20 -6.61 8.80
CA ASN A 250 14.64 -6.84 8.88
C ASN A 250 15.43 -5.77 8.10
N GLU A 251 14.74 -4.89 7.36
CA GLU A 251 15.37 -3.72 6.77
C GLU A 251 15.43 -2.56 7.77
N SER A 252 16.38 -1.63 7.58
CA SER A 252 16.40 -0.42 8.40
C SER A 252 15.23 0.51 8.06
N PHE A 253 14.71 1.21 9.08
CA PHE A 253 13.60 2.15 8.90
C PHE A 253 13.90 3.22 7.85
N VAL A 254 15.13 3.75 7.83
CA VAL A 254 15.59 4.72 6.83
C VAL A 254 15.55 4.15 5.40
N LYS A 255 15.90 2.86 5.23
CA LYS A 255 15.86 2.18 3.93
C LYS A 255 14.42 2.00 3.45
N MET A 256 13.51 1.61 4.35
CA MET A 256 12.07 1.51 4.07
C MET A 256 11.51 2.87 3.60
N LEU A 257 11.73 3.95 4.37
CA LEU A 257 11.29 5.30 4.00
C LEU A 257 11.92 5.77 2.68
N SER A 258 13.19 5.45 2.44
CA SER A 258 13.87 5.78 1.20
C SER A 258 13.26 5.09 -0.02
N ARG A 259 12.77 3.85 0.12
CA ARG A 259 12.05 3.14 -0.94
C ARG A 259 10.74 3.86 -1.29
N GLY A 260 9.92 4.18 -0.29
CA GLY A 260 8.67 4.94 -0.50
C GLY A 260 8.91 6.30 -1.15
N ARG A 261 9.94 7.03 -0.70
CA ARG A 261 10.35 8.31 -1.30
C ARG A 261 10.75 8.15 -2.77
N LYS A 262 11.53 7.12 -3.11
CA LYS A 262 11.96 6.85 -4.49
C LYS A 262 10.76 6.57 -5.40
N VAL A 263 9.81 5.75 -4.95
CA VAL A 263 8.57 5.45 -5.70
C VAL A 263 7.77 6.73 -5.93
N THR A 264 7.62 7.56 -4.89
CA THR A 264 6.94 8.86 -4.98
C THR A 264 7.59 9.76 -6.02
N ILE A 265 8.90 10.01 -5.91
CA ILE A 265 9.64 10.86 -6.84
C ILE A 265 9.56 10.31 -8.28
N PHE A 266 9.75 9.01 -8.46
CA PHE A 266 9.70 8.37 -9.77
C PHE A 266 8.32 8.52 -10.43
N SER A 267 7.24 8.31 -9.67
CA SER A 267 5.87 8.49 -10.16
C SER A 267 5.59 9.93 -10.60
N ILE A 268 6.07 10.92 -9.85
CA ILE A 268 5.94 12.36 -10.17
C ILE A 268 6.71 12.68 -11.46
N ILE A 269 7.98 12.24 -11.56
CA ILE A 269 8.83 12.53 -12.72
C ILE A 269 8.22 11.94 -14.00
N ILE A 270 7.81 10.66 -13.96
CA ILE A 270 7.20 10.01 -15.13
C ILE A 270 5.94 10.75 -15.56
N SER A 271 5.07 11.05 -14.60
CA SER A 271 3.79 11.69 -14.90
C SER A 271 3.96 13.07 -15.54
N LEU A 272 4.83 13.91 -14.95
CA LEU A 272 5.12 15.23 -15.49
C LEU A 272 5.78 15.14 -16.87
N THR A 273 6.74 14.23 -17.05
CA THR A 273 7.45 14.06 -18.34
C THR A 273 6.48 13.62 -19.44
N LEU A 274 5.64 12.62 -19.18
CA LEU A 274 4.64 12.15 -20.15
C LEU A 274 3.64 13.25 -20.49
N THR A 275 3.11 13.95 -19.50
CA THR A 275 2.08 14.97 -19.71
C THR A 275 2.63 16.18 -20.45
N ILE A 276 3.82 16.66 -20.07
CA ILE A 276 4.49 17.76 -20.77
C ILE A 276 4.84 17.36 -22.20
N GLY A 277 5.34 16.13 -22.42
CA GLY A 277 5.63 15.59 -23.74
C GLY A 277 4.39 15.53 -24.63
N LEU A 278 3.27 15.01 -24.12
CA LEU A 278 2.00 14.95 -24.84
C LEU A 278 1.48 16.35 -25.18
N LEU A 279 1.51 17.28 -24.22
CA LEU A 279 1.12 18.66 -24.46
C LEU A 279 1.97 19.30 -25.57
N TYR A 280 3.29 19.06 -25.55
CA TYR A 280 4.21 19.57 -26.58
C TYR A 280 3.90 18.98 -27.97
N ILE A 281 3.71 17.66 -28.04
CA ILE A 281 3.31 16.94 -29.26
C ILE A 281 2.01 17.54 -29.81
N PHE A 282 0.95 17.64 -29.01
CA PHE A 282 -0.33 18.18 -29.47
C PHE A 282 -0.25 19.65 -29.89
N ASN A 283 0.62 20.43 -29.24
CA ASN A 283 0.87 21.80 -29.66
C ASN A 283 1.65 21.88 -30.99
N HIS A 284 2.54 20.93 -31.28
CA HIS A 284 3.27 20.85 -32.54
C HIS A 284 2.40 20.36 -33.70
N TYR A 285 1.58 19.32 -33.49
CA TYR A 285 0.63 18.78 -34.48
C TYR A 285 -0.54 19.75 -34.81
N ARG A 286 -0.62 20.90 -34.13
CA ARG A 286 -1.43 22.05 -34.52
C ARG A 286 -1.02 22.64 -35.88
N MET A 287 0.22 22.42 -36.33
CA MET A 287 0.85 23.15 -37.45
C MET A 287 0.76 22.46 -38.82
N LYS A 288 0.19 21.24 -38.94
CA LYS A 288 -0.07 20.65 -40.25
C LYS A 288 -1.51 20.92 -40.68
N PRO A 289 -1.75 21.80 -41.68
CA PRO A 289 -3.07 21.87 -42.30
C PRO A 289 -3.41 20.50 -42.88
N ASN A 290 -4.66 20.10 -42.77
CA ASN A 290 -5.17 18.93 -43.49
C ASN A 290 -4.95 19.21 -44.98
N SER A 291 -4.06 18.44 -45.61
CA SER A 291 -4.01 18.27 -47.07
C SER A 291 -5.14 17.37 -47.51
#